data_AF-A0A523QZY1-F1
#
_entry.id   AF-A0A523QZY1-F1
#
_cell.length_a   1.000
_cell.length_b   1.000
_cell.length_c   1.000
_cell.angle_alpha   90.00
_cell.angle_beta   90.00
_cell.angle_gamma   90.00
#
_symmetry.space_group_name_H-M   'P 1'
#
loop_
_entity.id
_entity.type
_entity.pdbx_description
1 polymer ?
#
loop_
_entity_poly.entity_id
_entity_poly.type
_entity_poly.pdbx_seq_one_letter_code
_entity_poly.pdbx_strand_id
1 'polypeptide(L)'
;MLLSVWLAGCHSTTESLLFPGTKINRAELNSEVKHFLVIAEQRTRELDQKEALKNALFNFAITSAQTGTINPIALLMTFGTILGVGATADNIRNRIKTKKTVSDPTA
;
A
#
# COMPACT_ATOMS: atom_id res chain seq x y z
N MET A 1 40.01 -31.04 14.52
CA MET A 1 40.01 -29.81 13.68
C MET A 1 39.23 -29.94 12.37
N LEU A 2 39.15 -31.12 11.72
CA LEU A 2 38.40 -31.28 10.45
C LEU A 2 36.87 -31.08 10.56
N LEU A 3 36.25 -31.42 11.69
CA LEU A 3 34.79 -31.29 11.88
C LEU A 3 34.28 -29.84 11.88
N SER A 4 35.10 -28.90 12.35
CA SER A 4 34.75 -27.48 12.47
C SER A 4 34.57 -26.80 11.11
N VAL A 5 35.37 -27.20 10.12
CA VAL A 5 35.32 -26.67 8.75
C VAL A 5 34.08 -27.18 8.01
N TRP A 6 33.64 -28.41 8.32
CA TRP A 6 32.47 -29.03 7.68
C TRP A 6 31.15 -28.42 8.19
N LEU A 7 31.09 -28.05 9.47
CA LEU A 7 29.92 -27.37 10.07
C LEU A 7 29.78 -25.92 9.62
N ALA A 8 30.88 -25.23 9.29
CA ALA A 8 30.84 -23.84 8.83
C ALA A 8 30.27 -23.68 7.40
N GLY A 9 30.23 -24.75 6.59
CA GLY A 9 29.79 -24.70 5.19
C GLY A 9 28.31 -25.00 4.96
N CYS A 10 27.59 -25.56 5.93
CA CYS A 10 26.17 -25.90 5.76
C CYS A 10 25.30 -24.67 6.05
N HIS A 11 25.08 -23.85 5.03
CA HIS A 11 24.16 -22.72 5.14
C HIS A 11 22.71 -23.23 5.04
N SER A 12 21.90 -22.95 6.06
CA SER A 12 20.48 -23.36 6.08
C SER A 12 19.71 -22.63 4.97
N THR A 13 19.17 -23.40 4.03
CA THR A 13 18.30 -22.90 2.95
C THR A 13 16.86 -23.29 3.21
N THR A 14 15.93 -22.39 2.93
CA THR A 14 14.48 -22.63 3.01
C THR A 14 13.84 -22.37 1.65
N GLU A 15 12.60 -22.78 1.47
CA GLU A 15 11.83 -22.46 0.26
C GLU A 15 11.46 -20.97 0.23
N SER A 16 11.45 -20.37 -0.97
CA SER A 16 11.03 -18.98 -1.19
C SER A 16 9.52 -18.81 -1.06
N LEU A 17 9.09 -17.64 -0.57
CA LEU A 17 7.68 -17.27 -0.47
C LEU A 17 7.13 -16.70 -1.79
N LEU A 18 7.99 -16.15 -2.64
CA LEU A 18 7.60 -15.58 -3.93
C LEU A 18 7.58 -16.61 -5.06
N PHE A 19 8.58 -17.50 -5.08
CA PHE A 19 8.80 -18.44 -6.17
C PHE A 19 8.82 -19.88 -5.63
N PRO A 20 7.66 -20.57 -5.60
CA PRO A 20 7.59 -21.94 -5.10
C PRO A 20 8.55 -22.84 -5.88
N GLY A 21 9.27 -23.70 -5.18
CA GLY A 21 10.32 -24.56 -5.76
C GLY A 21 11.72 -23.94 -5.82
N THR A 22 11.91 -22.67 -5.45
CA THR A 22 13.25 -22.06 -5.37
C THR A 22 13.76 -22.08 -3.93
N LYS A 23 14.95 -22.65 -3.71
CA LYS A 23 15.62 -22.61 -2.39
C LYS A 23 16.40 -21.32 -2.25
N ILE A 24 16.14 -20.58 -1.19
CA ILE A 24 16.77 -19.30 -0.90
C ILE A 24 17.52 -19.34 0.43
N ASN A 25 18.48 -18.43 0.55
CA ASN A 25 19.27 -18.26 1.75
C ASN A 25 18.51 -17.38 2.77
N ARG A 26 18.85 -17.50 4.07
CA ARG A 26 18.29 -16.69 5.16
C ARG A 26 18.38 -15.17 4.93
N ALA A 27 19.44 -14.71 4.27
CA ALA A 27 19.60 -13.29 3.92
C ALA A 27 18.56 -12.83 2.88
N GLU A 28 18.32 -13.66 1.87
CA GLU A 28 17.30 -13.40 0.83
C GLU A 28 15.89 -13.54 1.39
N LEU A 29 15.62 -14.55 2.23
CA LEU A 29 14.33 -14.68 2.90
C LEU A 29 13.99 -13.44 3.73
N ASN A 30 14.98 -12.87 4.43
CA ASN A 30 14.79 -11.64 5.21
C ASN A 30 14.47 -10.42 4.33
N SER A 31 14.96 -10.37 3.09
CA SER A 31 14.63 -9.28 2.16
C SER A 31 13.21 -9.45 1.61
N GLU A 32 12.81 -10.68 1.26
CA GLU A 32 11.45 -11.01 0.82
C GLU A 32 10.41 -10.67 1.89
N VAL A 33 10.64 -11.09 3.14
CA VAL A 33 9.71 -10.83 4.25
C VAL A 33 9.54 -9.33 4.50
N LYS A 34 10.63 -8.55 4.47
CA LYS A 34 10.56 -7.09 4.63
C LYS A 34 9.76 -6.45 3.50
N HIS A 35 9.92 -6.92 2.27
CA HIS A 35 9.16 -6.42 1.13
C HIS A 35 7.65 -6.64 1.32
N PHE A 36 7.24 -7.84 1.75
CA PHE A 36 5.84 -8.12 2.06
C PHE A 36 5.29 -7.27 3.20
N LEU A 37 6.10 -7.02 4.23
CA LEU A 37 5.69 -6.22 5.38
C LEU A 37 5.36 -4.78 4.95
N VAL A 38 6.22 -4.15 4.14
CA VAL A 38 5.98 -2.80 3.61
C VAL A 38 4.72 -2.74 2.75
N ILE A 39 4.51 -3.75 1.89
CA ILE A 39 3.29 -3.82 1.07
C ILE A 39 2.06 -3.97 1.96
N ALA A 40 2.11 -4.86 2.96
CA ALA A 40 1.01 -5.09 3.87
C ALA A 40 0.65 -3.83 4.67
N GLU A 41 1.65 -3.09 5.17
CA GLU A 41 1.45 -1.80 5.85
C GLU A 41 0.81 -0.76 4.95
N GLN A 42 1.24 -0.68 3.69
CA GLN A 42 0.63 0.26 2.74
C GLN A 42 -0.83 -0.10 2.45
N ARG A 43 -1.12 -1.38 2.24
CA ARG A 43 -2.48 -1.86 1.94
C ARG A 43 -3.43 -1.74 3.12
N THR A 44 -2.96 -2.02 4.33
CA THR A 44 -3.74 -1.85 5.56
C THR A 44 -4.08 -0.38 5.78
N ARG A 45 -3.13 0.53 5.58
CA ARG A 45 -3.39 1.98 5.64
C ARG A 45 -4.43 2.46 4.64
N GLU A 46 -4.39 1.96 3.40
CA GLU A 46 -5.41 2.25 2.39
C GLU A 46 -6.80 1.71 2.80
N LEU A 47 -6.83 0.55 3.45
CA LEU A 47 -8.07 -0.06 3.97
C LEU A 47 -8.66 0.78 5.11
N ASP A 48 -7.83 1.20 6.06
CA ASP A 48 -8.24 2.04 7.20
C ASP A 48 -8.86 3.36 6.73
N GLN A 49 -8.29 3.99 5.69
CA GLN A 49 -8.83 5.21 5.11
C GLN A 49 -10.23 5.01 4.50
N LYS A 50 -10.43 3.88 3.81
CA LYS A 50 -11.74 3.52 3.23
C LYS A 50 -12.75 3.22 4.32
N GLU A 51 -12.34 2.54 5.39
CA GLU A 51 -13.19 2.19 6.51
C GLU A 51 -13.58 3.43 7.32
N ALA A 52 -12.65 4.35 7.55
CA ALA A 52 -12.93 5.66 8.15
C ALA A 52 -13.94 6.46 7.31
N LEU A 53 -13.76 6.50 5.99
CA LEU A 53 -14.71 7.16 5.07
C LEU A 53 -16.09 6.50 5.12
N LYS A 54 -16.14 5.17 5.10
CA LYS A 54 -17.38 4.39 5.22
C LYS A 54 -18.08 4.70 6.54
N ASN A 55 -17.39 4.67 7.67
CA ASN A 55 -17.95 4.95 8.98
C ASN A 55 -18.47 6.38 9.08
N ALA A 56 -17.74 7.36 8.53
CA ALA A 56 -18.21 8.74 8.44
C ALA A 56 -19.50 8.86 7.60
N LEU A 57 -19.56 8.16 6.46
CA LEU A 57 -20.73 8.15 5.59
C LEU A 57 -21.94 7.45 6.24
N PHE A 58 -21.74 6.35 6.95
CA PHE A 58 -22.81 5.64 7.66
C PHE A 58 -23.35 6.43 8.85
N ASN A 59 -22.47 6.98 9.69
CA ASN A 59 -22.88 7.86 10.79
C ASN A 59 -23.67 9.06 10.27
N PHE A 60 -23.25 9.60 9.13
CA PHE A 60 -24.00 10.65 8.44
C PHE A 60 -25.38 10.17 7.95
N ALA A 61 -25.45 9.02 7.25
CA ALA A 61 -26.71 8.49 6.74
C ALA A 61 -27.73 8.24 7.86
N ILE A 62 -27.29 7.70 8.99
CA ILE A 62 -28.13 7.52 10.19
C ILE A 62 -28.60 8.87 10.71
N THR A 63 -27.72 9.85 10.83
CA THR A 63 -28.06 11.20 11.34
C THR A 63 -29.08 11.88 10.43
N SER A 64 -28.89 11.86 9.11
CA SER A 64 -29.81 12.48 8.15
C SER A 64 -31.16 11.75 8.07
N ALA A 65 -31.17 10.42 8.18
CA ALA A 65 -32.41 9.64 8.24
C ALA A 65 -33.23 9.97 9.50
N GLN A 66 -32.57 10.22 10.64
CA GLN A 66 -33.23 10.58 11.89
C GLN A 66 -33.75 12.01 11.93
N THR A 67 -33.04 12.96 11.32
CA THR A 67 -33.40 14.40 11.38
C THR A 67 -34.25 14.89 10.20
N GLY A 68 -34.46 14.08 9.16
CA GLY A 68 -35.28 14.44 7.99
C GLY A 68 -34.77 15.64 7.19
N THR A 69 -33.56 16.12 7.49
CA THR A 69 -32.96 17.33 6.91
C THR A 69 -31.67 16.95 6.18
N ILE A 70 -31.50 17.53 4.99
CA ILE A 70 -30.27 17.41 4.20
C ILE A 70 -29.22 18.28 4.89
N ASN A 71 -28.25 17.67 5.56
CA ASN A 71 -27.19 18.41 6.24
C ASN A 71 -26.14 18.89 5.21
N PRO A 72 -26.00 20.21 4.95
CA PRO A 72 -25.11 20.75 3.92
C PRO A 72 -23.63 20.43 4.17
N ILE A 73 -23.25 20.17 5.43
CA ILE A 73 -21.89 19.74 5.82
C ILE A 73 -21.55 18.40 5.14
N ALA A 74 -22.53 17.52 4.95
CA ALA A 74 -22.30 16.21 4.37
C ALA A 74 -22.14 16.24 2.86
N LEU A 75 -22.86 17.13 2.17
CA LEU A 75 -22.61 17.45 0.76
C LEU A 75 -21.18 18.00 0.60
N LEU A 76 -20.76 18.91 1.47
CA LEU A 76 -19.38 19.42 1.47
C LEU A 76 -18.34 18.33 1.72
N MET A 77 -18.59 17.41 2.64
CA MET A 77 -17.70 16.27 2.91
C MET A 77 -17.61 15.32 1.71
N THR A 78 -18.74 15.00 1.06
CA THR A 78 -18.75 14.12 -0.12
C THR A 78 -18.11 14.78 -1.34
N PHE A 79 -18.44 16.04 -1.62
CA PHE A 79 -17.75 16.79 -2.67
C PHE A 79 -16.27 17.00 -2.36
N GLY A 80 -15.93 17.29 -1.10
CA GLY A 80 -14.55 17.45 -0.63
C GLY A 80 -13.74 16.17 -0.75
N THR A 81 -14.31 15.00 -0.47
CA THR A 81 -13.64 13.71 -0.68
C THR A 81 -13.48 13.38 -2.16
N ILE A 82 -14.51 13.60 -2.99
CA ILE A 82 -14.41 13.36 -4.45
C ILE A 82 -13.36 14.29 -5.07
N LEU A 83 -13.41 15.59 -4.76
CA LEU A 83 -12.45 16.58 -5.28
C LEU A 83 -11.04 16.37 -4.71
N GLY A 84 -10.92 16.01 -3.43
CA GLY A 84 -9.65 15.74 -2.77
C GLY A 84 -8.95 14.51 -3.36
N VAL A 85 -9.69 13.43 -3.59
CA VAL A 85 -9.16 12.21 -4.25
C VAL A 85 -8.84 12.49 -5.73
N GLY A 86 -9.69 13.26 -6.44
CA GLY A 86 -9.44 13.64 -7.83
C GLY A 86 -8.17 14.50 -8.00
N ALA A 87 -8.00 15.52 -7.15
CA ALA A 87 -6.84 16.42 -7.19
C ALA A 87 -5.53 15.72 -6.81
N THR A 88 -5.57 14.81 -5.85
CA THR A 88 -4.39 14.00 -5.48
C THR A 88 -4.01 13.01 -6.57
N ALA A 89 -4.98 12.34 -7.19
CA ALA A 89 -4.74 11.44 -8.31
C ALA A 89 -4.15 12.18 -9.54
N ASP A 90 -4.66 13.37 -9.86
CA ASP A 90 -4.19 14.15 -11.00
C ASP A 90 -2.75 14.69 -10.79
N ASN A 91 -2.42 15.09 -9.57
CA ASN A 91 -1.04 15.48 -9.22
C ASN A 91 -0.04 14.32 -9.35
N ILE A 92 -0.42 13.11 -8.92
CA ILE A 92 0.43 11.90 -9.08
C ILE A 92 0.62 11.60 -10.58
N ARG A 93 -0.46 11.66 -11.37
CA ARG A 93 -0.40 11.43 -12.82
C ARG A 93 0.52 12.41 -13.53
N ASN A 94 0.46 13.69 -13.18
CA ASN A 94 1.30 14.72 -13.79
C ASN A 94 2.78 14.52 -13.46
N ARG A 95 3.13 14.13 -12.21
CA ARG A 95 4.52 13.80 -11.82
C ARG A 95 5.12 12.64 -12.62
N ILE A 96 4.32 11.62 -12.94
CA ILE A 96 4.77 10.46 -13.73
C ILE A 96 5.04 10.87 -15.18
N LYS A 97 4.19 11.72 -15.76
CA LYS A 97 4.38 12.25 -17.12
C LYS A 97 5.66 13.09 -17.25
N THR A 98 5.94 13.96 -16.28
CA THR A 98 7.16 14.81 -16.33
C THR A 98 8.44 13.98 -16.19
N LYS A 99 8.45 12.94 -15.34
CA LYS A 99 9.63 12.06 -15.23
C LYS A 99 9.92 11.32 -16.54
N LYS A 100 8.87 10.87 -17.24
CA LYS A 100 9.01 10.12 -18.50
C LYS A 100 9.55 10.99 -19.65
N THR A 101 9.27 12.29 -19.63
CA THR A 101 9.76 13.26 -20.62
C THR A 101 11.19 13.73 -20.32
N VAL A 102 11.60 13.77 -19.06
CA VAL A 102 12.99 14.10 -18.67
C VAL A 102 13.95 12.92 -18.86
N SER A 103 13.46 11.69 -18.80
CA SER A 103 14.27 10.48 -19.00
C SER A 103 14.52 10.11 -20.47
N ASP A 104 14.04 10.89 -21.43
CA ASP A 104 14.22 10.65 -22.88
C ASP A 104 15.01 11.82 -23.51
N PRO A 105 16.34 11.89 -23.33
CA PRO A 105 17.18 12.99 -23.81
C PRO A 105 17.60 12.82 -25.29
N THR A 106 16.77 12.21 -26.14
CA THR A 106 17.03 12.07 -27.58
C THR A 106 15.73 12.18 -28.38
N ALA A 107 15.30 13.42 -28.60
CA ALA A 107 14.59 13.85 -29.79
C ALA A 107 15.33 15.05 -30.37
#